data_AF-A0A2P9FAH1-F1
#
_entry.id   AF-A0A2P9FAH1-F1
#
_cell.length_a   1.000
_cell.length_b   1.000
_cell.length_c   1.000
_cell.angle_alpha   90.00
_cell.angle_beta   90.00
_cell.angle_gamma   90.00
#
_symmetry.space_group_name_H-M   'P 1'
#
loop_
_entity.id
_entity.type
_entity.pdbx_description
1 polymer ?
#
loop_
_entity_poly.entity_id
_entity_poly.type
_entity_poly.pdbx_seq_one_letter_code
_entity_poly.pdbx_strand_id
1 'polypeptide(L)'
;MEGKRLVTETRSKARHRRRRKALTAGLPLALTAAGTMAYGSVLGAFGEEDVSGTDIASSYGDYARGNVFSGASGRPESGGTAFAPKAYYPYTLDQAADAPGLLKSAAGHGSSIGTTAATRAAAVTTLTVAKDGSGQFTSVQKAVDAVPANNPSRVVVSVKPGTYRELVKVPSNKPHVTIQGSGASRKDTVIVYNNASGTPKPGGGTYGTGGSATVAVEADDFQARNLTISNDFDEAAHQSLDGHQAVALRTAADKVVLDGVIVTGDQDTLLLDTASKDRLGRVHVSNSYVIGNVDFIFGRATAVIDRSVITLKKRWNGTSAGYITAPSTAAGRKGILIANSTVNGDVSDRSFYLGRPWHAGGDASLDPQTTVRDTTLSAAVKTTPWTDMSGFSWKDDRFAEYRNKGPGAGGASGDRPHLTDAQAADQEIADWLAGWTPGA
;
A
#
# COMPACT_ATOMS: atom_id res chain seq x y z
N MET A 1 -55.39 -55.63 23.44
CA MET A 1 -54.93 -54.24 23.66
C MET A 1 -53.47 -54.29 24.14
N GLU A 2 -52.48 -54.74 23.37
CA GLU A 2 -51.99 -54.25 22.04
C GLU A 2 -51.11 -53.01 22.23
N GLY A 3 -49.82 -52.96 21.88
CA GLY A 3 -48.86 -53.94 21.36
C GLY A 3 -47.47 -53.28 21.29
N LYS A 4 -46.41 -54.01 21.67
CA LYS A 4 -45.00 -53.63 21.47
C LYS A 4 -44.65 -53.76 19.98
N ARG A 5 -43.99 -52.74 19.39
CA ARG A 5 -43.38 -52.85 18.06
C ARG A 5 -41.89 -52.48 18.13
N LEU A 6 -41.05 -53.51 18.04
CA LEU A 6 -39.71 -53.42 17.48
C LEU A 6 -39.85 -53.21 15.97
N VAL A 7 -39.01 -52.34 15.39
CA VAL A 7 -38.65 -52.42 13.97
C VAL A 7 -37.13 -52.35 13.87
N THR A 8 -36.58 -53.46 13.39
CA THR A 8 -35.22 -53.63 12.89
C THR A 8 -35.23 -53.25 11.41
N GLU A 9 -34.25 -52.50 10.93
CA GLU A 9 -33.94 -52.48 9.50
C GLU A 9 -32.44 -52.38 9.24
N THR A 10 -32.05 -52.80 8.04
CA THR A 10 -30.90 -53.67 7.78
C THR A 10 -30.02 -53.07 6.68
N ARG A 11 -28.74 -53.48 6.66
CA ARG A 11 -27.79 -53.51 5.51
C ARG A 11 -27.27 -52.17 4.96
N SER A 12 -25.95 -52.00 5.01
CA SER A 12 -25.08 -52.30 3.85
C SER A 12 -23.63 -51.87 4.15
N LYS A 13 -22.73 -52.84 4.31
CA LYS A 13 -21.29 -52.65 4.10
C LYS A 13 -20.99 -53.14 2.69
N ALA A 14 -20.68 -52.21 1.79
CA ALA A 14 -20.14 -52.53 0.47
C ALA A 14 -18.72 -51.93 0.33
N ARG A 15 -17.76 -52.84 0.18
CA ARG A 15 -16.37 -52.58 -0.21
C ARG A 15 -16.33 -52.00 -1.63
N HIS A 16 -15.58 -50.93 -1.87
CA HIS A 16 -15.08 -50.62 -3.22
C HIS A 16 -13.55 -50.44 -3.25
N ARG A 17 -12.93 -51.48 -3.85
CA ARG A 17 -11.68 -51.55 -4.60
C ARG A 17 -10.93 -50.23 -4.84
N ARG A 18 -9.71 -50.15 -4.29
CA ARG A 18 -8.60 -49.39 -4.88
C ARG A 18 -8.28 -49.98 -6.27
N ARG A 19 -8.44 -49.17 -7.33
CA ARG A 19 -7.80 -49.42 -8.63
C ARG A 19 -6.59 -48.51 -8.75
N ARG A 20 -5.40 -49.14 -8.77
CA ARG A 20 -4.18 -48.54 -9.30
C ARG A 20 -4.36 -48.39 -10.82
N LYS A 21 -4.08 -47.21 -11.35
CA LYS A 21 -3.66 -47.03 -12.75
C LYS A 21 -2.43 -46.14 -12.75
N ALA A 22 -1.33 -46.75 -13.16
CA ALA A 22 -0.14 -46.08 -13.63
C ALA A 22 -0.49 -45.34 -14.93
N LEU A 23 0.03 -44.12 -15.09
CA LEU A 23 0.13 -43.48 -16.39
C LEU A 23 1.61 -43.21 -16.64
N THR A 24 2.12 -43.93 -17.61
CA THR A 24 3.46 -43.88 -18.17
C THR A 24 3.57 -42.63 -19.04
N ALA A 25 4.46 -41.70 -18.71
CA ALA A 25 4.83 -40.60 -19.59
C ALA A 25 6.01 -41.06 -20.46
N GLY A 26 5.74 -41.33 -21.74
CA GLY A 26 6.77 -41.56 -22.75
C GLY A 26 7.18 -40.25 -23.40
N LEU A 27 8.46 -39.90 -23.30
CA LEU A 27 9.12 -39.02 -24.27
C LEU A 27 9.29 -39.76 -25.61
N PRO A 28 9.35 -39.00 -26.72
CA PRO A 28 10.48 -39.17 -27.61
C PRO A 28 11.21 -37.86 -27.91
N LEU A 29 12.52 -38.02 -28.08
CA LEU A 29 13.53 -37.05 -28.48
C LEU A 29 13.43 -36.66 -29.97
N ALA A 30 13.86 -35.42 -30.23
CA ALA A 30 14.70 -34.92 -31.33
C ALA A 30 14.18 -34.91 -32.78
N LEU A 31 14.23 -33.72 -33.41
CA LEU A 31 15.06 -33.56 -34.60
C LEU A 31 15.48 -32.09 -34.84
N THR A 32 16.77 -31.94 -35.10
CA THR A 32 17.53 -30.76 -35.48
C THR A 32 17.23 -30.35 -36.93
N ALA A 33 17.14 -29.06 -37.23
CA ALA A 33 17.41 -28.54 -38.58
C ALA A 33 18.01 -27.13 -38.49
N ALA A 34 19.29 -27.06 -38.85
CA ALA A 34 20.03 -25.85 -39.14
C ALA A 34 19.58 -25.27 -40.49
N GLY A 35 19.47 -23.94 -40.56
CA GLY A 35 19.19 -23.21 -41.78
C GLY A 35 20.02 -21.94 -41.84
N THR A 36 21.25 -22.08 -42.32
CA THR A 36 22.12 -20.99 -42.77
C THR A 36 21.49 -20.29 -43.98
N MET A 37 21.32 -18.96 -43.91
CA MET A 37 21.48 -18.09 -45.07
C MET A 37 22.20 -16.81 -44.63
N ALA A 38 23.35 -16.61 -45.25
CA ALA A 38 24.12 -15.37 -45.27
C ALA A 38 23.76 -14.56 -46.53
N TYR A 39 24.25 -13.31 -46.55
CA TYR A 39 24.11 -12.22 -47.54
C TYR A 39 22.91 -11.27 -47.29
N GLY A 40 23.09 -9.96 -47.17
CA GLY A 40 24.29 -9.14 -47.37
C GLY A 40 24.20 -7.78 -46.68
N SER A 41 25.37 -7.25 -46.39
CA SER A 41 25.69 -5.89 -46.00
C SER A 41 25.54 -4.94 -47.20
N VAL A 42 24.89 -3.79 -47.02
CA VAL A 42 25.37 -2.46 -47.47
C VAL A 42 24.73 -1.38 -46.58
N LEU A 43 25.57 -0.41 -46.23
CA LEU A 43 25.39 0.74 -45.35
C LEU A 43 24.26 1.70 -45.76
N GLY A 44 23.57 2.22 -44.75
CA GLY A 44 22.69 3.38 -44.82
C GLY A 44 22.41 3.90 -43.40
N ALA A 45 23.34 4.69 -42.86
CA ALA A 45 23.18 5.33 -41.57
C ALA A 45 22.17 6.49 -41.69
N PHE A 46 21.03 6.37 -41.01
CA PHE A 46 20.11 7.46 -40.72
C PHE A 46 20.20 7.80 -39.24
N GLY A 47 20.22 9.11 -38.97
CA GLY A 47 19.46 9.74 -37.89
C GLY A 47 19.95 9.51 -36.47
N GLU A 48 20.68 10.49 -35.93
CA GLU A 48 20.80 10.69 -34.49
C GLU A 48 19.89 11.90 -34.15
N GLU A 49 18.62 11.60 -33.82
CA GLU A 49 17.69 12.58 -33.25
C GLU A 49 17.79 12.58 -31.72
N ASP A 50 17.68 13.80 -31.19
CA ASP A 50 17.70 14.22 -29.79
C ASP A 50 16.94 13.28 -28.84
N VAL A 51 17.60 12.93 -27.75
CA VAL A 51 16.94 12.61 -26.48
C VAL A 51 17.47 13.59 -25.44
N SER A 52 16.65 14.60 -25.14
CA SER A 52 16.84 15.50 -24.01
C SER A 52 16.74 14.70 -22.70
N GLY A 53 17.89 14.39 -22.10
CA GLY A 53 17.98 13.89 -20.74
C GLY A 53 17.64 15.00 -19.75
N THR A 54 16.55 14.83 -19.01
CA THR A 54 16.21 15.63 -17.84
C THR A 54 17.22 15.30 -16.74
N ASP A 55 18.17 16.21 -16.53
CA ASP A 55 19.22 16.03 -15.53
C ASP A 55 18.72 16.41 -14.13
N ILE A 56 19.11 15.55 -13.19
CA ILE A 56 18.77 15.58 -11.77
C ILE A 56 19.67 16.64 -11.13
N ALA A 57 19.24 17.90 -11.19
CA ALA A 57 19.86 19.00 -10.46
C ALA A 57 18.93 19.50 -9.35
N SER A 58 18.74 18.70 -8.30
CA SER A 58 18.17 19.19 -7.05
C SER A 58 18.54 18.34 -5.84
N SER A 59 19.82 18.37 -5.44
CA SER A 59 20.23 18.27 -4.03
C SER A 59 21.76 18.37 -3.95
N TYR A 60 22.27 19.41 -3.30
CA TYR A 60 23.71 19.76 -3.14
C TYR A 60 24.42 20.23 -4.40
N GLY A 61 24.41 21.55 -4.62
CA GLY A 61 25.21 22.22 -5.64
C GLY A 61 26.68 22.30 -5.25
N ASP A 62 27.46 21.29 -5.64
CA ASP A 62 28.92 21.37 -5.69
C ASP A 62 29.35 22.00 -7.01
N TYR A 63 29.48 23.33 -7.02
CA TYR A 63 30.05 24.05 -8.15
C TYR A 63 31.58 24.03 -8.05
N ALA A 64 32.23 23.02 -8.64
CA ALA A 64 33.69 22.95 -8.73
C ALA A 64 34.23 23.94 -9.79
N ARG A 65 35.21 24.76 -9.42
CA ARG A 65 35.98 25.59 -10.37
C ARG A 65 37.18 24.80 -10.91
N GLY A 66 37.46 24.94 -12.21
CA GLY A 66 38.64 24.33 -12.85
C GLY A 66 38.40 23.05 -13.64
N ASN A 67 37.13 22.68 -13.87
CA ASN A 67 36.81 21.53 -14.72
C ASN A 67 37.25 21.79 -16.17
N VAL A 68 38.12 20.95 -16.69
CA VAL A 68 38.48 20.89 -18.11
C VAL A 68 37.51 19.92 -18.77
N PHE A 69 36.56 20.43 -19.54
CA PHE A 69 35.64 19.61 -20.32
C PHE A 69 36.26 19.33 -21.69
N SER A 70 36.62 18.08 -21.97
CA SER A 70 37.03 17.64 -23.32
C SER A 70 35.93 16.75 -23.92
N GLY A 71 35.36 17.15 -25.06
CA GLY A 71 34.38 16.32 -25.79
C GLY A 71 32.94 16.35 -25.26
N ALA A 72 32.57 17.35 -24.44
CA ALA A 72 31.20 17.51 -23.97
C ALA A 72 30.32 18.23 -25.02
N SER A 73 29.13 17.72 -25.30
CA SER A 73 28.08 18.42 -26.05
C SER A 73 27.04 18.99 -25.07
N GLY A 74 26.82 20.31 -25.15
CA GLY A 74 25.90 21.04 -24.27
C GLY A 74 26.32 22.50 -24.09
N ARG A 75 25.36 23.39 -23.80
CA ARG A 75 25.63 24.82 -23.59
C ARG A 75 26.17 25.02 -22.16
N PRO A 76 27.40 25.51 -21.96
CA PRO A 76 27.91 25.77 -20.62
C PRO A 76 27.21 27.00 -20.02
N GLU A 77 26.44 26.81 -18.95
CA GLU A 77 25.89 27.91 -18.16
C GLU A 77 26.67 28.07 -16.85
N SER A 78 27.12 29.30 -16.58
CA SER A 78 27.88 29.64 -15.38
C SER A 78 26.93 30.09 -14.26
N GLY A 79 26.50 29.15 -13.42
CA GLY A 79 25.67 29.41 -12.25
C GLY A 79 26.44 30.04 -11.07
N GLY A 80 26.65 31.36 -11.11
CA GLY A 80 27.04 32.16 -9.94
C GLY A 80 28.40 31.88 -9.30
N THR A 81 28.69 32.57 -8.20
CA THR A 81 29.95 32.43 -7.46
C THR A 81 29.93 31.17 -6.61
N ALA A 82 30.68 30.14 -7.03
CA ALA A 82 30.94 28.96 -6.20
C ALA A 82 31.54 29.36 -4.83
N PHE A 83 30.97 28.78 -3.77
CA PHE A 83 31.44 28.88 -2.40
C PHE A 83 32.82 28.21 -2.23
N ALA A 84 33.66 28.75 -1.34
CA ALA A 84 34.97 28.17 -1.03
C ALA A 84 34.85 27.28 0.22
N PRO A 85 34.93 25.94 0.11
CA PRO A 85 34.72 25.05 1.26
C PRO A 85 35.73 25.26 2.40
N LYS A 86 36.93 25.77 2.09
CA LYS A 86 37.98 26.09 3.08
C LYS A 86 37.55 27.17 4.08
N ALA A 87 36.56 27.98 3.74
CA ALA A 87 36.05 29.00 4.64
C ALA A 87 35.18 28.43 5.78
N TYR A 88 34.75 27.16 5.69
CA TYR A 88 33.80 26.55 6.64
C TYR A 88 34.23 25.18 7.14
N TYR A 89 35.10 24.48 6.40
CA TYR A 89 35.62 23.19 6.79
C TYR A 89 37.15 23.18 6.63
N PRO A 90 37.92 22.81 7.67
CA PRO A 90 39.33 22.52 7.51
C PRO A 90 39.45 21.24 6.68
N TYR A 91 40.00 21.36 5.47
CA TYR A 91 40.34 20.20 4.66
C TYR A 91 41.66 20.43 3.92
N THR A 92 42.39 19.35 3.73
CA THR A 92 43.57 19.30 2.88
C THR A 92 43.15 18.66 1.56
N LEU A 93 43.48 19.30 0.44
CA LEU A 93 43.29 18.67 -0.87
C LEU A 93 44.35 17.58 -1.02
N ASP A 94 43.93 16.37 -1.34
CA ASP A 94 44.85 15.36 -1.86
C ASP A 94 45.44 15.83 -3.19
N GLN A 95 46.67 15.43 -3.50
CA GLN A 95 47.23 15.72 -4.81
C GLN A 95 46.42 14.98 -5.87
N ALA A 96 46.14 15.62 -7.00
CA ALA A 96 45.36 14.99 -8.08
C ALA A 96 46.01 13.68 -8.58
N ALA A 97 47.34 13.57 -8.50
CA ALA A 97 48.09 12.36 -8.83
C ALA A 97 47.80 11.18 -7.89
N ASP A 98 47.33 11.45 -6.67
CA ASP A 98 47.04 10.43 -5.65
C ASP A 98 45.62 9.85 -5.80
N ALA A 99 44.74 10.51 -6.57
CA ALA A 99 43.35 10.09 -6.75
C ALA A 99 43.18 8.62 -7.21
N PRO A 100 43.99 8.09 -8.16
CA PRO A 100 43.91 6.67 -8.53
C PRO A 100 44.28 5.71 -7.39
N GLY A 101 45.16 6.12 -6.49
CA GLY A 101 45.56 5.34 -5.31
C GLY A 101 44.48 5.37 -4.23
N LEU A 102 43.93 6.55 -3.96
CA LEU A 102 42.86 6.77 -2.97
C LEU A 102 41.56 6.04 -3.35
N LEU A 103 41.21 6.03 -4.64
CA LEU A 103 40.07 5.28 -5.16
C LEU A 103 40.23 3.77 -4.93
N LYS A 104 41.44 3.23 -5.09
CA LYS A 104 41.73 1.80 -4.86
C LYS A 104 41.77 1.42 -3.38
N SER A 105 42.15 2.35 -2.50
CA SER A 105 42.18 2.09 -1.05
C SER A 105 40.82 2.24 -0.37
N ALA A 106 39.94 3.10 -0.90
CA ALA A 106 38.62 3.35 -0.34
C ALA A 106 37.50 2.51 -0.98
N ALA A 107 37.68 2.04 -2.23
CA ALA A 107 36.76 1.09 -2.86
C ALA A 107 37.18 -0.34 -2.52
N GLY A 108 36.29 -1.09 -1.87
CA GLY A 108 36.49 -2.52 -1.61
C GLY A 108 36.82 -3.32 -2.89
N HIS A 109 37.41 -4.50 -2.72
CA HIS A 109 37.97 -5.33 -3.79
C HIS A 109 36.90 -5.76 -4.82
N GLY A 110 36.68 -4.94 -5.84
CA GLY A 110 36.02 -5.29 -7.08
C GLY A 110 37.06 -5.37 -8.19
N SER A 111 37.44 -6.58 -8.59
CA SER A 111 38.49 -6.83 -9.58
C SER A 111 38.07 -6.57 -11.04
N SER A 112 36.95 -5.89 -11.28
CA SER A 112 36.51 -5.46 -12.61
C SER A 112 35.82 -4.10 -12.55
N ILE A 113 36.30 -3.15 -13.36
CA ILE A 113 35.52 -1.98 -13.76
C ILE A 113 34.48 -2.50 -14.76
N GLY A 114 33.20 -2.35 -14.42
CA GLY A 114 32.10 -3.17 -14.94
C GLY A 114 31.96 -3.19 -16.46
N THR A 115 32.15 -4.38 -17.05
CA THR A 115 31.49 -4.85 -18.28
C THR A 115 30.16 -5.54 -17.98
N THR A 116 29.59 -5.34 -16.79
CA THR A 116 28.16 -5.56 -16.60
C THR A 116 27.46 -4.52 -17.45
N ALA A 117 26.95 -4.96 -18.60
CA ALA A 117 25.90 -4.23 -19.31
C ALA A 117 24.97 -3.66 -18.25
N ALA A 118 24.87 -2.33 -18.18
CA ALA A 118 23.84 -1.69 -17.38
C ALA A 118 22.56 -2.44 -17.72
N THR A 119 21.97 -3.14 -16.76
CA THR A 119 20.64 -3.67 -16.89
C THR A 119 19.79 -2.46 -17.21
N ARG A 120 19.51 -2.26 -18.49
CA ARG A 120 18.61 -1.23 -18.98
C ARG A 120 17.40 -1.32 -18.06
N ALA A 121 17.16 -0.28 -17.26
CA ALA A 121 16.02 -0.25 -16.37
C ALA A 121 14.82 -0.71 -17.18
N ALA A 122 14.17 -1.81 -16.75
CA ALA A 122 13.11 -2.42 -17.52
C ALA A 122 12.11 -1.32 -17.89
N ALA A 123 11.82 -1.16 -19.18
CA ALA A 123 10.95 -0.09 -19.65
C ALA A 123 9.62 -0.20 -18.91
N VAL A 124 9.29 0.82 -18.11
CA VAL A 124 8.04 0.86 -17.35
C VAL A 124 6.88 0.81 -18.35
N THR A 125 6.13 -0.28 -18.32
CA THR A 125 4.98 -0.44 -19.21
C THR A 125 3.84 0.42 -18.66
N THR A 126 3.30 1.31 -19.48
CA THR A 126 2.19 2.18 -19.10
C THR A 126 0.93 1.82 -19.90
N LEU A 127 -0.15 1.51 -19.19
CA LEU A 127 -1.49 1.29 -19.74
C LEU A 127 -2.34 2.53 -19.45
N THR A 128 -2.89 3.14 -20.49
CA THR A 128 -3.68 4.37 -20.37
C THR A 128 -5.18 4.06 -20.27
N VAL A 129 -5.84 4.62 -19.27
CA VAL A 129 -7.28 4.50 -19.06
C VAL A 129 -7.93 5.87 -19.22
N ALA A 130 -8.90 5.99 -20.12
CA ALA A 130 -9.67 7.22 -20.30
C ALA A 130 -11.13 6.90 -20.59
N LYS A 131 -12.05 7.43 -19.77
CA LYS A 131 -13.49 7.14 -19.88
C LYS A 131 -14.10 7.65 -21.19
N ASP A 132 -13.52 8.69 -21.78
CA ASP A 132 -13.90 9.29 -23.06
C ASP A 132 -13.43 8.49 -24.29
N GLY A 133 -12.69 7.40 -24.10
CA GLY A 133 -12.14 6.58 -25.18
C GLY A 133 -10.79 7.07 -25.74
N SER A 134 -10.20 8.13 -25.19
CA SER A 134 -8.90 8.67 -25.62
C SER A 134 -7.68 7.90 -25.07
N GLY A 135 -7.90 6.76 -24.41
CA GLY A 135 -6.87 5.87 -23.84
C GLY A 135 -7.04 4.45 -24.36
N GLN A 136 -6.08 3.58 -24.06
CA GLN A 136 -6.11 2.16 -24.47
C GLN A 136 -7.30 1.40 -23.88
N PHE A 137 -7.75 1.80 -22.68
CA PHE A 137 -8.90 1.21 -21.99
C PHE A 137 -9.87 2.29 -21.52
N THR A 138 -11.15 1.92 -21.40
CA THR A 138 -12.20 2.79 -20.83
C THR A 138 -12.54 2.47 -19.38
N SER A 139 -11.93 1.42 -18.81
CA SER A 139 -12.15 0.92 -17.45
C SER A 139 -10.80 0.58 -16.80
N VAL A 140 -10.68 0.85 -15.50
CA VAL A 140 -9.51 0.53 -14.69
C VAL A 140 -9.36 -0.99 -14.57
N GLN A 141 -10.45 -1.73 -14.32
CA GLN A 141 -10.40 -3.19 -14.23
C GLN A 141 -9.87 -3.81 -15.53
N LYS A 142 -10.31 -3.34 -16.70
CA LYS A 142 -9.81 -3.87 -17.99
C LYS A 142 -8.31 -3.66 -18.18
N ALA A 143 -7.76 -2.54 -17.72
CA ALA A 143 -6.32 -2.31 -17.77
C ALA A 143 -5.57 -3.22 -16.78
N VAL A 144 -6.11 -3.43 -15.58
CA VAL A 144 -5.57 -4.41 -14.62
C VAL A 144 -5.61 -5.82 -15.21
N ASP A 145 -6.68 -6.20 -15.91
CA ASP A 145 -6.84 -7.50 -16.57
C ASP A 145 -5.81 -7.73 -17.68
N ALA A 146 -5.37 -6.66 -18.35
CA ALA A 146 -4.34 -6.72 -19.39
C ALA A 146 -2.91 -6.91 -18.85
N VAL A 147 -2.66 -6.65 -17.56
CA VAL A 147 -1.34 -6.90 -16.95
C VAL A 147 -1.04 -8.41 -16.97
N PRO A 148 0.12 -8.87 -17.47
CA PRO A 148 0.47 -10.29 -17.48
C PRO A 148 0.51 -10.88 -16.07
N ALA A 149 0.13 -12.16 -15.96
CA ALA A 149 0.34 -12.89 -14.71
C ALA A 149 1.84 -13.08 -14.44
N ASN A 150 2.23 -13.02 -13.16
CA ASN A 150 3.61 -13.10 -12.68
C ASN A 150 4.54 -12.08 -13.35
N ASN A 151 3.99 -10.91 -13.68
CA ASN A 151 4.71 -9.82 -14.32
C ASN A 151 5.96 -9.44 -13.50
N PRO A 152 7.17 -9.44 -14.09
CA PRO A 152 8.43 -9.32 -13.34
C PRO A 152 8.85 -7.86 -13.04
N SER A 153 8.13 -6.87 -13.57
CA SER A 153 8.54 -5.46 -13.55
C SER A 153 7.36 -4.51 -13.47
N ARG A 154 7.50 -3.32 -12.90
CA ARG A 154 6.37 -2.40 -12.67
C ARG A 154 5.55 -2.11 -13.94
N VAL A 155 4.22 -2.28 -13.84
CA VAL A 155 3.24 -1.83 -14.85
C VAL A 155 2.38 -0.72 -14.25
N VAL A 156 2.35 0.43 -14.92
CA VAL A 156 1.59 1.61 -14.50
C VAL A 156 0.28 1.69 -15.28
N VAL A 157 -0.84 1.54 -14.58
CA VAL A 157 -2.18 1.88 -15.05
C VAL A 157 -2.40 3.37 -14.80
N SER A 158 -2.15 4.18 -15.82
CA SER A 158 -2.32 5.64 -15.80
C SER A 158 -3.75 6.00 -16.15
N VAL A 159 -4.50 6.54 -15.19
CA VAL A 159 -5.94 6.82 -15.28
C VAL A 159 -6.17 8.31 -15.48
N LYS A 160 -6.85 8.70 -16.56
CA LYS A 160 -7.21 10.11 -16.83
C LYS A 160 -8.24 10.65 -15.83
N PRO A 161 -8.39 11.98 -15.71
CA PRO A 161 -9.47 12.58 -14.93
C PRO A 161 -10.85 12.02 -15.29
N GLY A 162 -11.67 11.79 -14.28
CA GLY A 162 -13.02 11.26 -14.41
C GLY A 162 -13.47 10.42 -13.21
N THR A 163 -14.78 10.19 -13.12
CA THR A 163 -15.39 9.27 -12.16
C THR A 163 -15.64 7.91 -12.81
N TYR A 164 -14.97 6.90 -12.30
CA TYR A 164 -15.00 5.50 -12.70
C TYR A 164 -15.84 4.72 -11.69
N ARG A 165 -17.12 4.50 -12.01
CA ARG A 165 -18.02 3.70 -11.18
C ARG A 165 -17.85 2.22 -11.52
N GLU A 166 -16.89 1.58 -10.88
CA GLU A 166 -16.54 0.17 -11.12
C GLU A 166 -15.90 -0.45 -9.88
N LEU A 167 -15.92 -1.78 -9.80
CA LEU A 167 -15.16 -2.55 -8.83
C LEU A 167 -13.81 -2.91 -9.45
N VAL A 168 -12.71 -2.74 -8.70
CA VAL A 168 -11.37 -3.09 -9.15
C VAL A 168 -10.75 -4.15 -8.24
N LYS A 169 -10.33 -5.27 -8.81
CA LYS A 169 -9.56 -6.31 -8.15
C LYS A 169 -8.19 -6.47 -8.81
N VAL A 170 -7.13 -6.29 -8.03
CA VAL A 170 -5.75 -6.62 -8.43
C VAL A 170 -5.39 -7.97 -7.83
N PRO A 171 -5.48 -9.07 -8.60
CA PRO A 171 -5.28 -10.42 -8.08
C PRO A 171 -3.82 -10.69 -7.71
N SER A 172 -3.59 -11.61 -6.77
CA SER A 172 -2.26 -11.92 -6.21
C SER A 172 -1.21 -12.36 -7.24
N ASN A 173 -1.64 -12.88 -8.39
CA ASN A 173 -0.75 -13.27 -9.48
C ASN A 173 -0.36 -12.10 -10.39
N LYS A 174 -0.63 -10.83 -10.04
CA LYS A 174 -0.23 -9.65 -10.81
C LYS A 174 0.57 -8.66 -9.95
N PRO A 175 1.80 -9.03 -9.53
CA PRO A 175 2.64 -8.15 -8.71
C PRO A 175 3.11 -6.92 -9.48
N HIS A 176 3.62 -5.93 -8.74
CA HIS A 176 4.22 -4.70 -9.29
C HIS A 176 3.24 -3.83 -10.11
N VAL A 177 1.95 -3.88 -9.80
CA VAL A 177 0.95 -3.00 -10.45
C VAL A 177 0.91 -1.65 -9.74
N THR A 178 0.90 -0.56 -10.51
CA THR A 178 0.66 0.80 -10.02
C THR A 178 -0.61 1.34 -10.65
N ILE A 179 -1.58 1.80 -9.87
CA ILE A 179 -2.74 2.56 -10.37
C ILE A 179 -2.50 4.02 -10.02
N GLN A 180 -2.39 4.88 -11.04
CA GLN A 180 -2.02 6.28 -10.86
C GLN A 180 -2.99 7.21 -11.59
N GLY A 181 -3.57 8.17 -10.88
CA GLY A 181 -4.29 9.27 -11.52
C GLY A 181 -3.33 10.22 -12.22
N SER A 182 -3.68 10.62 -13.44
CA SER A 182 -2.89 11.53 -14.29
C SER A 182 -3.38 12.98 -14.26
N GLY A 183 -4.40 13.27 -13.45
CA GLY A 183 -4.85 14.64 -13.20
C GLY A 183 -3.85 15.46 -12.36
N ALA A 184 -4.04 16.77 -12.33
CA ALA A 184 -3.21 17.68 -11.54
C ALA A 184 -3.46 17.52 -10.04
N SER A 185 -4.62 16.98 -9.66
CA SER A 185 -5.04 16.72 -8.30
C SER A 185 -5.54 15.29 -8.15
N ARG A 186 -5.29 14.71 -6.97
CA ARG A 186 -5.85 13.41 -6.55
C ARG A 186 -7.37 13.34 -6.53
N LYS A 187 -8.06 14.48 -6.63
CA LYS A 187 -9.54 14.55 -6.75
C LYS A 187 -10.03 14.40 -8.18
N ASP A 188 -9.15 14.57 -9.17
CA ASP A 188 -9.54 14.60 -10.59
C ASP A 188 -9.92 13.21 -11.10
N THR A 189 -9.34 12.16 -10.51
CA THR A 189 -9.61 10.75 -10.83
C THR A 189 -10.22 10.05 -9.63
N VAL A 190 -11.44 9.52 -9.78
CA VAL A 190 -12.19 8.86 -8.71
C VAL A 190 -12.60 7.46 -9.13
N ILE A 191 -12.23 6.43 -8.37
CA ILE A 191 -12.78 5.07 -8.48
C ILE A 191 -13.80 4.91 -7.35
N VAL A 192 -15.06 4.60 -7.70
CA VAL A 192 -16.18 4.59 -6.76
C VAL A 192 -17.14 3.43 -6.96
N TYR A 193 -17.62 2.86 -5.86
CA TYR A 193 -18.75 1.94 -5.84
C TYR A 193 -19.47 2.00 -4.49
N ASN A 194 -20.58 1.25 -4.32
CA ASN A 194 -21.45 1.37 -3.14
C ASN A 194 -21.82 0.02 -2.50
N ASN A 195 -20.97 -1.00 -2.62
CA ASN A 195 -21.23 -2.26 -1.93
C ASN A 195 -21.05 -2.06 -0.42
N ALA A 196 -21.98 -2.62 0.36
CA ALA A 196 -21.83 -2.85 1.78
C ALA A 196 -21.69 -4.35 2.08
N SER A 197 -21.32 -4.68 3.32
CA SER A 197 -21.18 -6.06 3.79
C SER A 197 -22.46 -6.87 3.61
N GLY A 198 -23.60 -6.24 3.85
CA GLY A 198 -24.93 -6.79 3.69
C GLY A 198 -25.42 -6.90 2.25
N THR A 199 -24.77 -6.21 1.31
CA THR A 199 -25.24 -6.18 -0.08
C THR A 199 -25.28 -7.61 -0.64
N PRO A 200 -26.42 -8.07 -1.20
CA PRO A 200 -26.53 -9.39 -1.81
C PRO A 200 -25.54 -9.53 -2.96
N LYS A 201 -24.83 -10.66 -3.01
CA LYS A 201 -23.93 -10.96 -4.13
C LYS A 201 -24.60 -11.90 -5.15
N PRO A 202 -24.22 -11.82 -6.44
CA PRO A 202 -24.61 -12.81 -7.42
C PRO A 202 -24.26 -14.23 -6.95
N GLY A 203 -25.20 -15.16 -7.07
CA GLY A 203 -25.01 -16.56 -6.62
C GLY A 203 -25.36 -16.82 -5.15
N GLY A 204 -25.87 -15.82 -4.41
CA GLY A 204 -26.43 -15.98 -3.07
C GLY A 204 -25.48 -15.57 -1.93
N GLY A 205 -26.08 -15.28 -0.77
CA GLY A 205 -25.39 -14.68 0.37
C GLY A 205 -25.06 -13.21 0.14
N THR A 206 -24.20 -12.64 0.99
CA THR A 206 -23.76 -11.24 0.92
C THR A 206 -22.29 -11.14 0.55
N TYR A 207 -21.83 -9.93 0.21
CA TYR A 207 -20.42 -9.64 -0.04
C TYR A 207 -19.55 -9.82 1.23
N GLY A 208 -20.11 -9.55 2.41
CA GLY A 208 -19.35 -9.42 3.65
C GLY A 208 -18.42 -8.21 3.63
N THR A 209 -17.86 -7.83 4.78
CA THR A 209 -17.02 -6.63 4.90
C THR A 209 -15.86 -6.63 3.91
N GLY A 210 -15.08 -7.71 3.85
CA GLY A 210 -13.94 -7.78 2.93
C GLY A 210 -14.33 -7.76 1.45
N GLY A 211 -15.51 -8.31 1.11
CA GLY A 211 -16.02 -8.35 -0.26
C GLY A 211 -16.73 -7.07 -0.70
N SER A 212 -17.00 -6.13 0.21
CA SER A 212 -17.64 -4.85 -0.12
C SER A 212 -16.67 -3.82 -0.70
N ALA A 213 -15.36 -4.14 -0.74
CA ALA A 213 -14.30 -3.26 -1.22
C ALA A 213 -14.54 -2.75 -2.65
N THR A 214 -14.50 -1.42 -2.83
CA THR A 214 -14.49 -0.81 -4.17
C THR A 214 -13.21 -1.18 -4.92
N VAL A 215 -12.07 -1.12 -4.24
CA VAL A 215 -10.78 -1.60 -4.74
C VAL A 215 -10.24 -2.67 -3.80
N ALA A 216 -9.96 -3.87 -4.32
CA ALA A 216 -9.36 -4.98 -3.60
C ALA A 216 -7.99 -5.34 -4.19
N VAL A 217 -6.94 -5.19 -3.39
CA VAL A 217 -5.55 -5.45 -3.77
C VAL A 217 -5.06 -6.70 -3.06
N GLU A 218 -4.75 -7.74 -3.82
CA GLU A 218 -4.19 -9.00 -3.33
C GLU A 218 -2.74 -9.21 -3.82
N ALA A 219 -2.20 -8.28 -4.60
CA ALA A 219 -0.88 -8.36 -5.22
C ALA A 219 0.21 -7.64 -4.42
N ASP A 220 1.33 -8.32 -4.21
CA ASP A 220 2.52 -7.75 -3.58
C ASP A 220 3.13 -6.64 -4.45
N ASP A 221 3.83 -5.70 -3.80
CA ASP A 221 4.49 -4.53 -4.44
C ASP A 221 3.53 -3.60 -5.23
N PHE A 222 2.25 -3.61 -4.87
CA PHE A 222 1.22 -2.72 -5.42
C PHE A 222 1.42 -1.27 -5.00
N GLN A 223 1.07 -0.33 -5.90
CA GLN A 223 1.02 1.09 -5.59
C GLN A 223 -0.29 1.75 -6.06
N ALA A 224 -0.83 2.66 -5.27
CA ALA A 224 -1.86 3.60 -5.68
C ALA A 224 -1.37 5.05 -5.48
N ARG A 225 -1.51 5.89 -6.51
CA ARG A 225 -1.00 7.26 -6.50
C ARG A 225 -1.98 8.27 -7.08
N ASN A 226 -2.03 9.45 -6.48
CA ASN A 226 -2.69 10.65 -7.03
C ASN A 226 -4.14 10.41 -7.53
N LEU A 227 -4.95 9.71 -6.75
CA LEU A 227 -6.36 9.44 -7.08
C LEU A 227 -7.22 9.31 -5.83
N THR A 228 -8.54 9.25 -6.02
CA THR A 228 -9.52 8.99 -4.97
C THR A 228 -10.12 7.60 -5.13
N ILE A 229 -10.19 6.86 -4.02
CA ILE A 229 -10.92 5.59 -3.90
C ILE A 229 -12.04 5.81 -2.90
N SER A 230 -13.28 5.59 -3.33
CA SER A 230 -14.48 5.90 -2.54
C SER A 230 -15.39 4.69 -2.45
N ASN A 231 -15.94 4.44 -1.27
CA ASN A 231 -17.19 3.71 -1.14
C ASN A 231 -18.31 4.71 -0.83
N ASP A 232 -19.28 4.85 -1.72
CA ASP A 232 -20.40 5.79 -1.60
C ASP A 232 -21.71 5.10 -1.16
N PHE A 233 -21.61 4.02 -0.37
CA PHE A 233 -22.76 3.40 0.25
C PHE A 233 -23.55 4.40 1.12
N ASP A 234 -24.82 4.59 0.76
CA ASP A 234 -25.72 5.49 1.48
C ASP A 234 -26.39 4.76 2.64
N GLU A 235 -25.78 4.84 3.83
CA GLU A 235 -26.35 4.27 5.04
C GLU A 235 -27.78 4.80 5.30
N ALA A 236 -28.06 6.09 5.08
CA ALA A 236 -29.36 6.68 5.37
C ALA A 236 -30.47 6.08 4.50
N ALA A 237 -30.19 5.85 3.22
CA ALA A 237 -31.12 5.23 2.29
C ALA A 237 -31.30 3.71 2.49
N HIS A 238 -30.41 3.04 3.23
CA HIS A 238 -30.36 1.58 3.33
C HIS A 238 -30.47 1.03 4.76
N GLN A 239 -31.20 1.73 5.65
CA GLN A 239 -31.37 1.31 7.06
C GLN A 239 -31.99 -0.07 7.27
N SER A 240 -32.65 -0.64 6.25
CA SER A 240 -33.20 -2.00 6.30
C SER A 240 -32.18 -3.09 5.99
N LEU A 241 -30.95 -2.73 5.60
CA LEU A 241 -29.90 -3.67 5.25
C LEU A 241 -29.12 -4.10 6.49
N ASP A 242 -29.08 -5.39 6.81
CA ASP A 242 -28.15 -5.86 7.83
C ASP A 242 -26.71 -5.83 7.30
N GLY A 243 -25.82 -5.07 7.93
CA GLY A 243 -24.39 -5.01 7.59
C GLY A 243 -24.01 -3.81 6.71
N HIS A 244 -23.88 -2.64 7.33
CA HIS A 244 -23.56 -1.37 6.64
C HIS A 244 -22.07 -1.14 6.36
N GLN A 245 -21.18 -2.04 6.77
CA GLN A 245 -19.73 -1.89 6.57
C GLN A 245 -19.38 -1.80 5.08
N ALA A 246 -18.71 -0.72 4.66
CA ALA A 246 -18.58 -0.37 3.26
C ALA A 246 -17.13 0.03 2.94
N VAL A 247 -16.34 -0.96 2.50
CA VAL A 247 -14.90 -0.79 2.30
C VAL A 247 -14.64 -0.02 1.00
N ALA A 248 -13.84 1.04 1.06
CA ALA A 248 -13.34 1.74 -0.12
C ALA A 248 -12.12 1.01 -0.69
N LEU A 249 -11.14 0.73 0.16
CA LEU A 249 -9.91 0.03 -0.23
C LEU A 249 -9.60 -1.10 0.75
N ARG A 250 -9.38 -2.30 0.20
CA ARG A 250 -8.82 -3.44 0.92
C ARG A 250 -7.45 -3.78 0.36
N THR A 251 -6.45 -3.91 1.23
CA THR A 251 -5.16 -4.53 0.91
C THR A 251 -5.09 -5.90 1.55
N ALA A 252 -4.54 -6.89 0.85
CA ALA A 252 -4.27 -8.24 1.34
C ALA A 252 -2.96 -8.75 0.72
N ALA A 253 -1.91 -7.93 0.86
CA ALA A 253 -0.62 -8.07 0.19
C ALA A 253 0.52 -7.51 1.05
N ASP A 254 1.77 -7.74 0.64
CA ASP A 254 2.96 -7.13 1.22
C ASP A 254 3.52 -5.99 0.34
N LYS A 255 4.17 -5.02 0.98
CA LYS A 255 4.82 -3.85 0.36
C LYS A 255 3.87 -2.98 -0.47
N VAL A 256 2.70 -2.69 0.07
CA VAL A 256 1.72 -1.80 -0.57
C VAL A 256 2.04 -0.34 -0.29
N VAL A 257 2.09 0.49 -1.33
CA VAL A 257 2.26 1.95 -1.19
C VAL A 257 0.98 2.68 -1.60
N LEU A 258 0.46 3.51 -0.70
CA LEU A 258 -0.62 4.45 -0.98
C LEU A 258 -0.07 5.87 -0.79
N ASP A 259 0.17 6.58 -1.88
CA ASP A 259 0.87 7.88 -1.84
C ASP A 259 0.05 8.98 -2.52
N GLY A 260 -0.26 10.03 -1.78
CA GLY A 260 -1.05 11.14 -2.31
C GLY A 260 -2.47 10.75 -2.71
N VAL A 261 -3.10 9.79 -2.02
CA VAL A 261 -4.46 9.33 -2.32
C VAL A 261 -5.51 9.97 -1.41
N ILE A 262 -6.77 9.83 -1.79
CA ILE A 262 -7.91 10.00 -0.89
C ILE A 262 -8.61 8.65 -0.79
N VAL A 263 -8.76 8.11 0.41
CA VAL A 263 -9.59 6.93 0.67
C VAL A 263 -10.76 7.37 1.54
N THR A 264 -11.98 7.25 1.03
CA THR A 264 -13.16 7.84 1.67
C THR A 264 -14.34 6.87 1.72
N GLY A 265 -15.03 6.85 2.86
CA GLY A 265 -16.21 6.05 3.11
C GLY A 265 -16.88 6.48 4.41
N ASP A 266 -17.64 5.55 5.00
CA ASP A 266 -18.25 5.71 6.31
C ASP A 266 -17.67 4.69 7.29
N GLN A 267 -18.42 3.61 7.58
CA GLN A 267 -17.95 2.50 8.39
C GLN A 267 -17.02 1.58 7.58
N ASP A 268 -15.89 1.17 8.18
CA ASP A 268 -14.91 0.23 7.61
C ASP A 268 -14.25 0.72 6.30
N THR A 269 -13.85 1.99 6.21
CA THR A 269 -13.35 2.60 4.96
C THR A 269 -12.09 1.95 4.37
N LEU A 270 -11.03 1.76 5.18
CA LEU A 270 -9.72 1.28 4.76
C LEU A 270 -9.35 0.00 5.51
N LEU A 271 -9.46 -1.14 4.82
CA LEU A 271 -9.12 -2.46 5.33
C LEU A 271 -7.67 -2.81 4.99
N LEU A 272 -6.78 -2.67 5.97
CA LEU A 272 -5.37 -3.03 5.93
C LEU A 272 -5.19 -4.48 6.37
N ASP A 273 -5.54 -5.42 5.50
CA ASP A 273 -5.49 -6.85 5.73
C ASP A 273 -4.17 -7.47 5.20
N THR A 274 -3.97 -8.75 5.45
CA THR A 274 -2.88 -9.53 4.84
C THR A 274 -3.44 -10.75 4.12
N ALA A 275 -2.64 -11.37 3.24
CA ALA A 275 -3.08 -12.51 2.45
C ALA A 275 -3.57 -13.70 3.30
N SER A 276 -3.03 -13.84 4.53
CA SER A 276 -3.51 -14.77 5.56
C SER A 276 -3.01 -14.33 6.93
N LYS A 277 -3.60 -14.85 8.03
CA LYS A 277 -3.16 -14.56 9.40
C LYS A 277 -1.65 -14.75 9.59
N ASP A 278 -1.06 -15.75 8.93
CA ASP A 278 0.36 -16.10 9.08
C ASP A 278 1.28 -15.34 8.11
N ARG A 279 0.75 -14.55 7.19
CA ARG A 279 1.54 -13.75 6.25
C ARG A 279 1.73 -12.32 6.75
N LEU A 280 2.98 -11.84 6.71
CA LEU A 280 3.29 -10.42 6.86
C LEU A 280 2.68 -9.65 5.67
N GLY A 281 2.09 -8.50 5.95
CA GLY A 281 1.74 -7.53 4.93
C GLY A 281 2.07 -6.14 5.45
N ARG A 282 3.01 -5.47 4.78
CA ARG A 282 3.41 -4.09 5.08
C ARG A 282 2.69 -3.13 4.16
N VAL A 283 2.14 -2.07 4.75
CA VAL A 283 1.45 -1.01 4.02
C VAL A 283 2.01 0.33 4.46
N HIS A 284 2.39 1.16 3.49
CA HIS A 284 2.81 2.54 3.74
C HIS A 284 1.82 3.49 3.07
N VAL A 285 1.09 4.24 3.89
CA VAL A 285 0.15 5.29 3.50
C VAL A 285 0.82 6.62 3.79
N SER A 286 1.05 7.43 2.76
CA SER A 286 1.75 8.71 2.93
C SER A 286 1.10 9.84 2.15
N ASN A 287 1.22 11.06 2.69
CA ASN A 287 0.74 12.28 2.04
C ASN A 287 -0.75 12.22 1.65
N SER A 288 -1.57 11.45 2.38
CA SER A 288 -2.90 11.01 1.94
C SER A 288 -4.02 11.54 2.83
N TYR A 289 -5.26 11.39 2.38
CA TYR A 289 -6.46 11.60 3.20
C TYR A 289 -7.15 10.27 3.43
N VAL A 290 -7.50 9.97 4.69
CA VAL A 290 -8.33 8.82 5.04
C VAL A 290 -9.55 9.34 5.80
N ILE A 291 -10.75 9.08 5.27
CA ILE A 291 -11.99 9.74 5.70
C ILE A 291 -13.02 8.68 6.08
N GLY A 292 -13.57 8.74 7.30
CA GLY A 292 -14.59 7.79 7.74
C GLY A 292 -15.12 8.07 9.16
N ASN A 293 -15.90 7.12 9.69
CA ASN A 293 -16.52 7.24 11.02
C ASN A 293 -16.19 6.08 11.98
N VAL A 294 -16.72 4.88 11.75
CA VAL A 294 -16.61 3.71 12.62
C VAL A 294 -15.56 2.77 12.05
N ASP A 295 -14.57 2.40 12.85
CA ASP A 295 -13.51 1.42 12.54
C ASP A 295 -12.86 1.65 11.16
N PHE A 296 -12.72 2.92 10.76
CA PHE A 296 -12.50 3.22 9.35
C PHE A 296 -11.05 2.99 8.88
N ILE A 297 -10.12 2.68 9.81
CA ILE A 297 -8.78 2.17 9.54
C ILE A 297 -8.58 0.88 10.35
N PHE A 298 -8.66 -0.27 9.70
CA PHE A 298 -8.76 -1.54 10.43
C PHE A 298 -8.05 -2.68 9.71
N GLY A 299 -7.76 -3.76 10.45
CA GLY A 299 -7.15 -4.97 9.88
C GLY A 299 -5.84 -5.40 10.55
N ARG A 300 -5.21 -6.41 9.97
CA ARG A 300 -4.11 -7.17 10.58
C ARG A 300 -2.71 -6.81 10.06
N ALA A 301 -2.63 -5.95 9.04
CA ALA A 301 -1.37 -5.57 8.42
C ALA A 301 -0.47 -4.78 9.39
N THR A 302 0.82 -4.78 9.09
CA THR A 302 1.77 -3.80 9.63
C THR A 302 1.67 -2.54 8.77
N ALA A 303 0.95 -1.56 9.26
CA ALA A 303 0.63 -0.35 8.51
C ALA A 303 1.28 0.89 9.12
N VAL A 304 1.82 1.75 8.27
CA VAL A 304 2.29 3.09 8.64
C VAL A 304 1.49 4.11 7.87
N ILE A 305 0.82 5.02 8.59
CA ILE A 305 0.11 6.18 8.06
C ILE A 305 0.92 7.41 8.46
N ASP A 306 1.68 7.94 7.51
CA ASP A 306 2.65 9.02 7.72
C ASP A 306 2.24 10.29 6.95
N ARG A 307 2.51 11.46 7.52
CA ARG A 307 2.25 12.78 6.87
C ARG A 307 0.87 12.88 6.22
N SER A 308 -0.15 12.34 6.88
CA SER A 308 -1.50 12.20 6.31
C SER A 308 -2.53 12.95 7.14
N VAL A 309 -3.70 13.18 6.54
CA VAL A 309 -4.85 13.79 7.22
C VAL A 309 -5.94 12.74 7.38
N ILE A 310 -6.28 12.49 8.64
CA ILE A 310 -7.31 11.54 9.05
C ILE A 310 -8.56 12.37 9.37
N THR A 311 -9.55 12.32 8.47
CA THR A 311 -10.74 13.15 8.53
C THR A 311 -11.91 12.40 9.17
N LEU A 312 -12.36 12.89 10.32
CA LEU A 312 -13.51 12.36 11.07
C LEU A 312 -14.82 12.85 10.44
N LYS A 313 -15.72 11.92 10.15
CA LYS A 313 -17.01 12.20 9.51
C LYS A 313 -18.16 11.91 10.49
N LYS A 314 -19.23 12.72 10.44
CA LYS A 314 -20.49 12.40 11.12
C LYS A 314 -21.10 11.13 10.53
N ARG A 315 -21.83 10.36 11.35
CA ARG A 315 -22.64 9.25 10.86
C ARG A 315 -23.84 9.76 10.06
N TRP A 316 -24.51 8.87 9.34
CA TRP A 316 -25.69 9.16 8.52
C TRP A 316 -26.81 9.91 9.26
N ASN A 317 -26.93 9.69 10.58
CA ASN A 317 -27.92 10.33 11.45
C ASN A 317 -27.43 11.65 12.08
N GLY A 318 -26.30 12.20 11.61
CA GLY A 318 -25.70 13.43 12.11
C GLY A 318 -24.90 13.30 13.40
N THR A 319 -24.88 12.12 14.04
CA THR A 319 -24.12 11.92 15.29
C THR A 319 -22.62 11.93 15.03
N SER A 320 -21.90 12.54 15.95
CA SER A 320 -20.44 12.43 16.04
C SER A 320 -20.13 11.31 17.02
N ALA A 321 -19.85 10.12 16.50
CA ALA A 321 -19.43 8.96 17.28
C ALA A 321 -18.70 7.98 16.36
N GLY A 322 -17.49 7.59 16.73
CA GLY A 322 -16.68 6.71 15.90
C GLY A 322 -15.38 6.27 16.55
N TYR A 323 -14.64 5.46 15.80
CA TYR A 323 -13.39 4.83 16.21
C TYR A 323 -12.43 4.94 15.03
N ILE A 324 -11.27 5.56 15.25
CA ILE A 324 -10.32 5.78 14.15
C ILE A 324 -9.70 4.46 13.72
N THR A 325 -9.18 3.68 14.66
CA THR A 325 -8.55 2.40 14.37
C THR A 325 -9.28 1.21 14.99
N ALA A 326 -9.24 0.08 14.28
CA ALA A 326 -9.64 -1.23 14.79
C ALA A 326 -8.64 -2.32 14.35
N PRO A 327 -7.42 -2.33 14.92
CA PRO A 327 -6.40 -3.34 14.58
C PRO A 327 -6.84 -4.75 14.96
N SER A 328 -6.45 -5.74 14.15
CA SER A 328 -6.63 -7.18 14.39
C SER A 328 -5.31 -7.95 14.27
N THR A 329 -4.23 -7.31 14.68
CA THR A 329 -2.86 -7.78 14.53
C THR A 329 -2.60 -9.04 15.36
N ALA A 330 -1.85 -9.99 14.79
CA ALA A 330 -1.37 -11.14 15.54
C ALA A 330 -0.22 -10.76 16.50
N ALA A 331 -0.07 -11.51 17.60
CA ALA A 331 1.05 -11.35 18.53
C ALA A 331 2.41 -11.41 17.81
N GLY A 332 3.36 -10.61 18.31
CA GLY A 332 4.71 -10.53 17.75
C GLY A 332 4.82 -9.77 16.43
N ARG A 333 3.75 -9.13 15.96
CA ARG A 333 3.76 -8.25 14.76
C ARG A 333 3.46 -6.81 15.13
N LYS A 334 3.93 -5.88 14.29
CA LYS A 334 3.55 -4.48 14.38
C LYS A 334 2.15 -4.28 13.76
N GLY A 335 1.31 -3.46 14.39
CA GLY A 335 -0.08 -3.24 13.98
C GLY A 335 -0.27 -2.01 13.09
N ILE A 336 -0.99 -1.00 13.58
CA ILE A 336 -1.19 0.29 12.89
C ILE A 336 -0.42 1.41 13.58
N LEU A 337 0.47 2.09 12.84
CA LEU A 337 1.17 3.30 13.26
C LEU A 337 0.56 4.50 12.55
N ILE A 338 0.12 5.50 13.29
CA ILE A 338 -0.19 6.84 12.78
C ILE A 338 0.94 7.76 13.23
N ALA A 339 1.71 8.30 12.29
CA ALA A 339 2.88 9.13 12.56
C ALA A 339 2.81 10.45 11.80
N ASN A 340 3.33 11.54 12.39
CA ASN A 340 3.49 12.86 11.76
C ASN A 340 2.23 13.37 11.03
N SER A 341 1.05 13.02 11.55
CA SER A 341 -0.22 13.19 10.86
C SER A 341 -1.10 14.22 11.56
N THR A 342 -2.29 14.46 11.00
CA THR A 342 -3.34 15.28 11.63
C THR A 342 -4.64 14.51 11.69
N VAL A 343 -5.31 14.55 12.84
CA VAL A 343 -6.65 14.01 13.07
C VAL A 343 -7.63 15.15 13.31
N ASN A 344 -8.54 15.40 12.37
CA ASN A 344 -9.51 16.49 12.43
C ASN A 344 -10.83 16.15 11.72
N GLY A 345 -11.85 16.98 11.85
CA GLY A 345 -13.13 16.79 11.14
C GLY A 345 -14.20 17.73 11.68
N ASP A 346 -15.27 17.93 10.90
CA ASP A 346 -16.48 18.62 11.37
C ASP A 346 -17.34 17.64 12.19
N VAL A 347 -16.89 17.40 13.41
CA VAL A 347 -17.53 16.51 14.40
C VAL A 347 -17.48 17.16 15.78
N SER A 348 -18.38 16.78 16.67
CA SER A 348 -18.43 17.29 18.04
C SER A 348 -17.14 16.99 18.82
N ASP A 349 -16.81 17.82 19.80
CA ASP A 349 -15.72 17.54 20.72
C ASP A 349 -15.92 16.22 21.49
N ARG A 350 -14.82 15.54 21.80
CA ARG A 350 -14.77 14.31 22.61
C ARG A 350 -15.72 13.21 22.13
N SER A 351 -15.88 13.09 20.82
CA SER A 351 -16.79 12.14 20.18
C SER A 351 -16.12 10.88 19.63
N PHE A 352 -14.82 10.92 19.33
CA PHE A 352 -14.08 9.81 18.73
C PHE A 352 -13.07 9.18 19.68
N TYR A 353 -12.99 7.85 19.61
CA TYR A 353 -11.86 7.09 20.15
C TYR A 353 -10.73 7.03 19.10
N LEU A 354 -9.47 7.01 19.55
CA LEU A 354 -8.34 6.67 18.69
C LEU A 354 -8.43 5.22 18.21
N GLY A 355 -8.96 4.31 19.01
CA GLY A 355 -9.23 2.95 18.52
C GLY A 355 -9.77 1.97 19.56
N ARG A 356 -9.95 0.73 19.10
CA ARG A 356 -10.43 -0.41 19.90
C ARG A 356 -9.90 -1.74 19.34
N PRO A 357 -9.77 -2.80 20.16
CA PRO A 357 -9.14 -4.06 19.75
C PRO A 357 -10.09 -4.96 18.96
N TRP A 358 -9.86 -5.11 17.66
CA TRP A 358 -10.66 -6.01 16.85
C TRP A 358 -10.10 -7.43 16.88
N HIS A 359 -10.59 -8.25 17.81
CA HIS A 359 -10.34 -9.69 17.79
C HIS A 359 -11.21 -10.35 16.71
N ALA A 360 -10.74 -10.31 15.46
CA ALA A 360 -11.48 -10.81 14.30
C ALA A 360 -11.96 -12.25 14.50
N GLY A 361 -13.27 -12.48 14.36
CA GLY A 361 -13.89 -13.78 14.60
C GLY A 361 -13.91 -14.23 16.07
N GLY A 362 -13.65 -13.33 17.02
CA GLY A 362 -13.54 -13.66 18.45
C GLY A 362 -12.21 -14.32 18.82
N ASP A 363 -11.19 -14.18 17.97
CA ASP A 363 -9.90 -14.82 18.16
C ASP A 363 -9.09 -14.17 19.29
N ALA A 364 -9.16 -14.76 20.48
CA ALA A 364 -8.44 -14.33 21.68
C ALA A 364 -6.91 -14.47 21.59
N SER A 365 -6.36 -15.09 20.54
CA SER A 365 -4.90 -15.19 20.34
C SER A 365 -4.30 -13.97 19.62
N LEU A 366 -5.15 -13.07 19.13
CA LEU A 366 -4.70 -11.80 18.56
C LEU A 366 -4.18 -10.89 19.69
N ASP A 367 -3.31 -9.98 19.28
CA ASP A 367 -2.73 -8.94 20.14
C ASP A 367 -2.73 -7.63 19.32
N PRO A 368 -3.92 -7.05 19.09
CA PRO A 368 -4.10 -5.78 18.41
C PRO A 368 -3.11 -4.69 18.84
N GLN A 369 -2.59 -3.94 17.86
CA GLN A 369 -1.72 -2.80 18.15
C GLN A 369 -2.13 -1.54 17.39
N THR A 370 -2.23 -0.42 18.11
CA THR A 370 -2.22 0.92 17.52
C THR A 370 -1.26 1.83 18.28
N THR A 371 -0.43 2.55 17.55
CA THR A 371 0.40 3.62 18.10
C THR A 371 0.15 4.91 17.35
N VAL A 372 -0.13 6.00 18.06
CA VAL A 372 -0.30 7.33 17.48
C VAL A 372 0.82 8.22 17.98
N ARG A 373 1.70 8.66 17.08
CA ARG A 373 2.87 9.45 17.45
C ARG A 373 3.03 10.71 16.63
N ASP A 374 3.62 11.73 17.25
CA ASP A 374 4.01 12.99 16.61
C ASP A 374 2.86 13.63 15.81
N THR A 375 1.62 13.37 16.24
CA THR A 375 0.39 13.65 15.49
C THR A 375 -0.41 14.76 16.17
N THR A 376 -1.00 15.64 15.36
CA THR A 376 -1.89 16.68 15.88
C THR A 376 -3.31 16.14 16.01
N LEU A 377 -3.85 16.12 17.22
CA LEU A 377 -5.19 15.64 17.55
C LEU A 377 -6.13 16.83 17.81
N SER A 378 -7.22 16.92 17.05
CA SER A 378 -8.29 17.88 17.30
C SER A 378 -9.11 17.54 18.56
N ALA A 379 -9.94 18.48 19.01
CA ALA A 379 -10.77 18.34 20.23
C ALA A 379 -11.79 17.20 20.14
N ALA A 380 -12.01 16.64 18.95
CA ALA A 380 -12.86 15.48 18.71
C ALA A 380 -12.39 14.21 19.45
N VAL A 381 -11.09 14.07 19.73
CA VAL A 381 -10.55 12.88 20.40
C VAL A 381 -10.92 12.87 21.88
N LYS A 382 -11.47 11.77 22.38
CA LYS A 382 -11.84 11.56 23.78
C LYS A 382 -10.63 11.67 24.73
N THR A 383 -10.90 12.02 25.99
CA THR A 383 -9.87 12.07 27.05
C THR A 383 -9.37 10.68 27.44
N THR A 384 -10.25 9.67 27.37
CA THR A 384 -9.95 8.24 27.39
C THR A 384 -10.05 7.71 25.94
N PRO A 385 -8.95 7.72 25.17
CA PRO A 385 -9.01 7.57 23.73
C PRO A 385 -9.16 6.11 23.25
N TRP A 386 -9.11 5.13 24.15
CA TRP A 386 -9.22 3.71 23.84
C TRP A 386 -10.46 3.11 24.49
N THR A 387 -11.03 2.08 23.88
CA THR A 387 -12.23 1.41 24.38
C THR A 387 -12.26 -0.05 23.99
N ASP A 388 -13.00 -0.84 24.75
CA ASP A 388 -13.19 -2.26 24.54
C ASP A 388 -14.00 -2.55 23.26
N MET A 389 -13.89 -3.76 22.74
CA MET A 389 -14.68 -4.24 21.60
C MET A 389 -15.07 -5.70 21.80
N SER A 390 -16.36 -6.00 21.64
CA SER A 390 -16.88 -7.37 21.61
C SER A 390 -16.46 -8.26 22.79
N GLY A 391 -16.29 -7.68 23.98
CA GLY A 391 -15.88 -8.37 25.20
C GLY A 391 -14.37 -8.48 25.44
N PHE A 392 -13.53 -7.97 24.52
CA PHE A 392 -12.09 -7.87 24.68
C PHE A 392 -11.70 -6.50 25.20
N SER A 393 -10.87 -6.47 26.25
CA SER A 393 -10.41 -5.21 26.81
C SER A 393 -9.23 -4.65 26.04
N TRP A 394 -9.26 -3.36 25.72
CA TRP A 394 -8.11 -2.70 25.09
C TRP A 394 -6.87 -2.70 25.98
N LYS A 395 -7.04 -2.89 27.30
CA LYS A 395 -5.95 -2.92 28.28
C LYS A 395 -5.11 -4.20 28.21
N ASP A 396 -5.65 -5.25 27.60
CA ASP A 396 -4.94 -6.51 27.38
C ASP A 396 -4.10 -6.49 26.09
N ASP A 397 -4.17 -5.39 25.33
CA ASP A 397 -3.58 -5.20 24.00
C ASP A 397 -2.63 -3.98 23.95
N ARG A 398 -2.07 -3.72 22.77
CA ARG A 398 -0.97 -2.76 22.57
C ARG A 398 -1.45 -1.43 22.01
N PHE A 399 -2.01 -0.59 22.86
CA PHE A 399 -2.40 0.78 22.50
C PHE A 399 -1.49 1.80 23.18
N ALA A 400 -0.99 2.78 22.42
CA ALA A 400 -0.10 3.80 22.99
C ALA A 400 -0.07 5.11 22.17
N GLU A 401 0.35 6.18 22.82
CA GLU A 401 0.61 7.48 22.22
C GLU A 401 2.07 7.93 22.42
N TYR A 402 2.58 8.80 21.56
CA TYR A 402 3.89 9.43 21.78
C TYR A 402 3.96 10.85 21.20
N ARG A 403 4.20 11.86 22.05
CA ARG A 403 4.35 13.27 21.66
C ARG A 403 3.25 13.82 20.73
N ASN A 404 2.02 13.35 20.92
CA ASN A 404 0.87 13.96 20.24
C ASN A 404 0.61 15.36 20.82
N LYS A 405 0.08 16.25 19.97
CA LYS A 405 -0.21 17.65 20.33
C LYS A 405 -1.62 18.05 19.89
N GLY A 406 -2.05 19.25 20.26
CA GLY A 406 -3.38 19.78 19.93
C GLY A 406 -4.42 19.49 21.01
N PRO A 407 -5.64 20.04 20.89
CA PRO A 407 -6.65 19.99 21.95
C PRO A 407 -7.17 18.57 22.26
N GLY A 408 -7.02 17.61 21.33
CA GLY A 408 -7.30 16.19 21.55
C GLY A 408 -6.22 15.44 22.32
N ALA A 409 -5.01 15.99 22.38
CA ALA A 409 -3.92 15.42 23.16
C ALA A 409 -4.18 15.57 24.67
N GLY A 410 -3.56 14.71 25.47
CA GLY A 410 -3.72 14.68 26.92
C GLY A 410 -2.48 14.10 27.58
N GLY A 411 -2.43 14.16 28.91
CA GLY A 411 -1.32 13.59 29.68
C GLY A 411 -1.41 12.05 29.77
N ALA A 412 -0.27 11.42 30.00
CA ALA A 412 -0.18 9.98 30.22
C ALA A 412 -1.01 9.58 31.46
N SER A 413 -1.76 8.48 31.34
CA SER A 413 -2.52 7.89 32.45
C SER A 413 -2.74 6.39 32.23
N GLY A 414 -3.36 5.70 33.20
CA GLY A 414 -3.74 4.29 33.05
C GLY A 414 -4.76 4.05 31.93
N ASP A 415 -5.53 5.07 31.54
CA ASP A 415 -6.48 5.00 30.42
C ASP A 415 -5.95 5.69 29.15
N ARG A 416 -4.71 6.18 29.20
CA ARG A 416 -4.02 6.87 28.10
C ARG A 416 -2.52 6.57 28.17
N PRO A 417 -2.10 5.34 27.84
CA PRO A 417 -0.70 4.93 27.89
C PRO A 417 0.13 5.74 26.88
N HIS A 418 1.25 6.29 27.35
CA HIS A 418 2.23 6.95 26.51
C HIS A 418 3.51 6.12 26.48
N LEU A 419 4.15 6.06 25.32
CA LEU A 419 5.50 5.54 25.20
C LEU A 419 6.48 6.51 25.87
N THR A 420 7.50 5.95 26.52
CA THR A 420 8.71 6.69 26.90
C THR A 420 9.59 6.92 25.67
N ASP A 421 10.55 7.85 25.75
CA ASP A 421 11.49 8.10 24.65
C ASP A 421 12.27 6.83 24.25
N ALA A 422 12.67 6.01 25.22
CA ALA A 422 13.35 4.74 24.96
C ALA A 422 12.44 3.74 24.21
N GLN A 423 11.16 3.64 24.59
CA GLN A 423 10.20 2.78 23.90
C GLN A 423 9.84 3.30 22.50
N ALA A 424 9.82 4.62 22.32
CA ALA A 424 9.52 5.25 21.04
C ALA A 424 10.67 5.08 20.03
N ALA A 425 11.91 4.94 20.49
CA ALA A 425 13.08 4.71 19.65
C ALA A 425 13.01 3.40 18.83
N ASP A 426 12.26 2.39 19.31
CA ASP A 426 12.02 1.10 18.61
C ASP A 426 10.67 1.08 17.84
N GLN A 427 10.08 2.25 17.65
CA GLN A 427 8.80 2.46 16.97
C GLN A 427 8.88 3.59 15.93
N GLU A 428 10.04 3.77 15.31
CA GLU A 428 10.21 4.64 14.16
C GLU A 428 9.63 3.98 12.90
N ILE A 429 9.34 4.79 11.88
CA ILE A 429 8.76 4.30 10.61
C ILE A 429 9.60 3.13 10.03
N ALA A 430 10.93 3.22 10.10
CA ALA A 430 11.83 2.18 9.60
C ALA A 430 11.67 0.84 10.35
N ASP A 431 11.40 0.86 11.66
CA ASP A 431 11.19 -0.35 12.47
C ASP A 431 9.90 -1.07 12.06
N TRP A 432 8.86 -0.29 11.77
CA TRP A 432 7.56 -0.81 11.34
C TRP A 432 7.63 -1.39 9.93
N LEU A 433 8.40 -0.77 9.04
CA LEU A 433 8.58 -1.27 7.69
C LEU A 433 9.63 -2.41 7.60
N ALA A 434 10.31 -2.73 8.70
CA ALA A 434 11.29 -3.80 8.82
C ALA A 434 12.35 -3.74 7.70
N GLY A 435 12.95 -2.57 7.51
CA GLY A 435 13.99 -2.32 6.50
C GLY A 435 13.47 -2.24 5.05
N TRP A 436 12.17 -2.41 4.80
CA TRP A 436 11.60 -2.07 3.50
C TRP A 436 11.57 -0.55 3.34
N THR A 437 12.16 -0.06 2.25
CA THR A 437 12.06 1.33 1.84
C THR A 437 10.96 1.44 0.78
N PRO A 438 9.82 2.09 1.07
CA PRO A 438 8.77 2.33 0.09
C PRO A 438 9.31 3.25 -1.01
N GLY A 439 9.52 2.70 -2.21
CA GLY A 439 10.08 3.39 -3.36
C GLY A 439 9.30 3.07 -4.64
N ALA A 440 9.38 3.97 -5.62
CA ALA A 440 8.83 3.77 -6.96
C ALA A 440 9.55 2.62 -7.67
#